data_AF-A0A235HDR4-F1
#
_entry.id   AF-A0A235HDR4-F1
#
_cell.length_a   1.000
_cell.length_b   1.000
_cell.length_c   1.000
_cell.angle_alpha   90.00
_cell.angle_beta   90.00
_cell.angle_gamma   90.00
#
_symmetry.space_group_name_H-M   'P 1'
#
loop_
_entity.id
_entity.type
_entity.pdbx_description
1 polymer ?
#
loop_
_entity_poly.entity_id
_entity_poly.type
_entity_poly.pdbx_seq_one_letter_code
_entity_poly.pdbx_strand_id
1 'polypeptide(L)'
;MLDKAVAAALSSLLLLGAAAAHADGAQVAELVPVNPPTMYYPAPSSGPAPASRTVAPSAPAAADPTEKTGPAELEDGWEGGPSRDRDGKFAYCAIEGRFDTGHVLMIARNVKGEVNLGMGIPGAELPGSEQWKVKVVVDGKLTRERRALAPKPDMLVIPNGKDEELYTALMNGKEVVFASDADRMAFALKGTKKVLTDLKTCVDKAGAVPPIDTRTKKAATRPDELPEGLADLLKAAGVRDVKRVSLENVPKGERPADMAWRIGPIVGGIRERMVEEGSKLEDLSAGYVDAMKKRCEGGTPTASLSAVEDLPGLMLRTGSVDCALKEGKMHVSLTFFLAPSRLFTILFHEAQEADIGLADKVRDNLAEVLRRLAVNPPSAQPSAQPSSSLAPAQTGKP
;
A
#
# COMPACT_ATOMS: atom_id res chain seq x y z
N MET A 1 24.90 25.98 23.67
CA MET A 1 24.82 27.03 22.63
C MET A 1 24.97 26.28 21.30
N LEU A 2 23.90 25.98 20.56
CA LEU A 2 23.28 26.88 19.56
C LEU A 2 24.37 27.61 18.74
N ASP A 3 24.42 27.63 17.42
CA ASP A 3 23.48 27.24 16.37
C ASP A 3 24.17 27.59 15.02
N LYS A 4 23.50 27.32 13.88
CA LYS A 4 23.74 27.89 12.53
C LYS A 4 24.77 27.21 11.61
N ALA A 5 24.26 26.30 10.78
CA ALA A 5 24.65 26.19 9.37
C ALA A 5 23.36 26.04 8.53
N VAL A 6 22.60 27.13 8.51
CA VAL A 6 21.51 27.43 7.58
C VAL A 6 21.93 28.71 6.87
N ALA A 7 21.76 28.74 5.56
CA ALA A 7 21.88 29.87 4.63
C ALA A 7 23.14 29.90 3.73
N ALA A 8 22.83 30.05 2.43
CA ALA A 8 23.65 30.55 1.34
C ALA A 8 24.53 29.55 0.54
N ALA A 9 23.88 28.89 -0.43
CA ALA A 9 24.46 28.72 -1.77
C ALA A 9 23.33 28.62 -2.80
N LEU A 10 22.84 29.78 -3.25
CA LEU A 10 22.50 30.14 -4.64
C LEU A 10 21.77 31.49 -4.56
N SER A 11 22.58 32.53 -4.49
CA SER A 11 22.16 33.92 -4.64
C SER A 11 23.02 34.53 -5.74
N SER A 12 22.37 35.31 -6.61
CA SER A 12 22.94 36.26 -7.59
C SER A 12 23.15 35.77 -9.02
N LEU A 13 22.20 36.13 -9.90
CA LEU A 13 22.52 36.85 -11.14
C LEU A 13 21.40 37.85 -11.45
N LEU A 14 21.79 39.12 -11.50
CA LEU A 14 20.97 40.31 -11.67
C LEU A 14 21.31 40.99 -13.01
N LEU A 15 20.27 41.54 -13.65
CA LEU A 15 20.21 42.77 -14.48
C LEU A 15 20.81 42.80 -15.90
N LEU A 16 19.92 43.00 -16.90
CA LEU A 16 19.94 44.12 -17.87
C LEU A 16 18.61 44.16 -18.66
N GLY A 17 18.12 45.36 -18.97
CA GLY A 17 16.72 45.63 -19.35
C GLY A 17 16.44 46.06 -20.81
N ALA A 18 15.27 46.70 -20.97
CA ALA A 18 14.72 47.48 -22.10
C ALA A 18 13.62 46.83 -23.00
N ALA A 19 12.39 47.31 -22.75
CA ALA A 19 11.33 47.78 -23.68
C ALA A 19 10.83 46.96 -24.89
N ALA A 20 9.51 46.70 -24.83
CA ALA A 20 8.46 46.80 -25.85
C ALA A 20 8.42 45.86 -27.08
N ALA A 21 7.40 44.99 -27.15
CA ALA A 21 6.33 44.95 -28.18
C ALA A 21 5.37 43.75 -27.96
N HIS A 22 4.09 43.95 -28.26
CA HIS A 22 2.98 43.00 -28.13
C HIS A 22 3.07 41.78 -29.06
N ALA A 23 2.62 40.60 -28.59
CA ALA A 23 1.74 39.67 -29.33
C ALA A 23 1.27 38.51 -28.42
N ASP A 24 0.03 38.10 -28.64
CA ASP A 24 -0.80 37.12 -27.93
C ASP A 24 -0.21 35.73 -27.65
N GLY A 25 -0.68 35.10 -26.54
CA GLY A 25 -0.67 33.65 -26.40
C GLY A 25 -0.60 33.11 -24.96
N ALA A 26 -1.77 32.81 -24.38
CA ALA A 26 -1.99 31.90 -23.25
C ALA A 26 -1.19 32.16 -21.95
N GLN A 27 -1.78 32.96 -21.06
CA GLN A 27 -1.34 33.03 -19.65
C GLN A 27 -1.75 31.75 -18.92
N VAL A 28 -0.74 31.03 -18.43
CA VAL A 28 -0.86 29.95 -17.46
C VAL A 28 -1.27 30.59 -16.15
N ALA A 29 -2.47 30.25 -15.63
CA ALA A 29 -2.92 30.73 -14.34
C ALA A 29 -2.01 30.19 -13.23
N GLU A 30 -1.33 31.13 -12.58
CA GLU A 30 -0.47 30.96 -11.42
C GLU A 30 -1.32 30.51 -10.22
N LEU A 31 -1.07 29.30 -9.72
CA LEU A 31 -1.72 28.77 -8.51
C LEU A 31 -1.20 29.53 -7.29
N VAL A 32 -2.03 30.41 -6.74
CA VAL A 32 -1.79 31.12 -5.47
C VAL A 32 -1.89 30.14 -4.29
N PRO A 33 -0.97 30.16 -3.31
CA PRO A 33 -1.00 29.26 -2.16
C PRO A 33 -1.99 29.78 -1.10
N VAL A 34 -2.97 28.96 -0.73
CA VAL A 34 -3.85 29.23 0.42
C VAL A 34 -3.43 28.33 1.59
N ASN A 35 -2.78 28.93 2.60
CA ASN A 35 -2.48 28.27 3.88
C ASN A 35 -3.74 28.10 4.73
N PRO A 36 -3.99 26.93 5.34
CA PRO A 36 -4.95 26.80 6.44
C PRO A 36 -4.27 26.64 7.82
N PRO A 37 -4.90 27.14 8.90
CA PRO A 37 -4.40 27.04 10.28
C PRO A 37 -4.65 25.66 10.94
N THR A 38 -3.85 25.40 11.98
CA THR A 38 -3.76 24.22 12.86
C THR A 38 -4.91 24.08 13.87
N MET A 39 -5.27 22.83 14.26
CA MET A 39 -5.44 22.30 15.65
C MET A 39 -6.52 21.17 15.80
N TYR A 40 -6.05 20.04 16.36
CA TYR A 40 -6.62 19.06 17.32
C TYR A 40 -8.02 18.37 17.20
N TYR A 41 -7.95 17.03 17.38
CA TYR A 41 -9.02 16.06 17.70
C TYR A 41 -9.62 16.24 19.11
N PRO A 42 -10.84 15.71 19.33
CA PRO A 42 -11.04 14.79 20.46
C PRO A 42 -11.66 13.44 20.04
N ALA A 43 -11.27 12.40 20.81
CA ALA A 43 -11.71 11.01 20.71
C ALA A 43 -13.17 10.79 21.19
N PRO A 44 -13.86 9.72 20.73
CA PRO A 44 -15.26 9.44 21.08
C PRO A 44 -15.43 8.64 22.38
N SER A 45 -16.58 8.87 23.03
CA SER A 45 -17.06 8.19 24.23
C SER A 45 -17.70 6.84 23.94
N SER A 46 -17.55 5.91 24.88
CA SER A 46 -18.01 4.52 24.90
C SER A 46 -19.53 4.35 24.89
N GLY A 47 -20.00 3.38 24.08
CA GLY A 47 -21.34 2.79 24.13
C GLY A 47 -21.26 1.25 24.19
N PRO A 48 -22.24 0.55 24.78
CA PRO A 48 -22.13 -0.86 25.12
C PRO A 48 -22.40 -1.82 23.95
N ALA A 49 -21.72 -2.97 24.00
CA ALA A 49 -21.71 -4.04 23.00
C ALA A 49 -23.04 -4.82 22.89
N PRO A 50 -23.42 -5.30 21.70
CA PRO A 50 -24.41 -6.35 21.54
C PRO A 50 -23.80 -7.75 21.34
N ALA A 51 -24.63 -8.75 21.65
CA ALA A 51 -24.31 -10.14 21.91
C ALA A 51 -23.97 -11.02 20.69
N SER A 52 -23.19 -12.05 20.97
CA SER A 52 -22.71 -13.10 20.06
C SER A 52 -23.84 -13.89 19.39
N ARG A 53 -23.69 -14.18 18.09
CA ARG A 53 -24.42 -15.24 17.39
C ARG A 53 -23.46 -16.37 17.04
N THR A 54 -23.85 -17.57 17.44
CA THR A 54 -23.19 -18.86 17.15
C THR A 54 -23.46 -19.24 15.69
N VAL A 55 -22.41 -19.50 14.90
CA VAL A 55 -22.52 -20.11 13.57
C VAL A 55 -21.98 -21.53 13.66
N ALA A 56 -22.78 -22.50 13.21
CA ALA A 56 -22.45 -23.92 13.16
C ALA A 56 -21.49 -24.23 12.00
N PRO A 57 -20.66 -25.30 12.09
CA PRO A 57 -19.58 -25.56 11.15
C PRO A 57 -20.08 -26.19 9.84
N SER A 58 -19.63 -25.65 8.71
CA SER A 58 -19.77 -26.26 7.38
C SER A 58 -18.61 -27.23 7.12
N ALA A 59 -18.93 -28.40 6.57
CA ALA A 59 -18.01 -29.48 6.22
C ALA A 59 -17.05 -29.10 5.07
N PRO A 60 -15.88 -29.76 4.94
CA PRO A 60 -14.81 -29.31 4.06
C PRO A 60 -15.09 -29.63 2.59
N ALA A 61 -14.90 -28.63 1.73
CA ALA A 61 -14.89 -28.78 0.28
C ALA A 61 -13.58 -29.47 -0.15
N ALA A 62 -13.71 -30.43 -1.07
CA ALA A 62 -12.62 -31.21 -1.63
C ALA A 62 -11.67 -30.35 -2.49
N ALA A 63 -10.38 -30.66 -2.40
CA ALA A 63 -9.30 -30.03 -3.14
C ALA A 63 -9.16 -30.60 -4.56
N ASP A 64 -8.83 -29.74 -5.52
CA ASP A 64 -8.32 -30.05 -6.86
C ASP A 64 -7.57 -28.79 -7.39
N PRO A 65 -6.63 -28.88 -8.36
CA PRO A 65 -5.49 -29.79 -8.47
C PRO A 65 -4.16 -29.05 -8.79
N THR A 66 -3.02 -29.71 -8.52
CA THR A 66 -1.61 -29.32 -8.85
C THR A 66 -1.03 -28.11 -8.12
N GLU A 67 -0.94 -28.22 -6.80
CA GLU A 67 -0.10 -27.35 -5.97
C GLU A 67 1.39 -27.59 -6.29
N LYS A 68 2.16 -26.53 -6.55
CA LYS A 68 3.62 -26.59 -6.71
C LYS A 68 4.21 -27.23 -5.45
N THR A 69 4.72 -28.47 -5.54
CA THR A 69 5.19 -29.27 -4.38
C THR A 69 6.54 -28.82 -3.79
N GLY A 70 6.96 -27.58 -4.05
CA GLY A 70 8.23 -27.01 -3.58
C GLY A 70 8.02 -25.80 -2.68
N PRO A 71 9.07 -25.31 -1.98
CA PRO A 71 8.95 -24.06 -1.23
C PRO A 71 8.58 -22.91 -2.18
N ALA A 72 7.76 -21.98 -1.68
CA ALA A 72 7.42 -20.76 -2.37
C ALA A 72 8.70 -20.01 -2.77
N GLU A 73 8.74 -19.46 -3.98
CA GLU A 73 9.92 -18.80 -4.53
C GLU A 73 9.78 -17.29 -4.48
N LEU A 74 10.87 -16.60 -4.13
CA LEU A 74 10.92 -15.15 -4.05
C LEU A 74 10.73 -14.54 -5.45
N GLU A 75 9.78 -13.63 -5.61
CA GLU A 75 9.38 -13.11 -6.92
C GLU A 75 10.41 -12.17 -7.56
N ASP A 76 10.99 -11.26 -6.77
CA ASP A 76 11.87 -10.20 -7.27
C ASP A 76 13.10 -10.00 -6.38
N GLY A 77 12.87 -9.79 -5.09
CA GLY A 77 13.92 -9.61 -4.11
C GLY A 77 13.38 -9.29 -2.73
N TRP A 78 14.31 -9.12 -1.80
CA TRP A 78 14.05 -8.66 -0.44
C TRP A 78 14.13 -7.14 -0.38
N GLU A 79 13.22 -6.53 0.37
CA GLU A 79 13.27 -5.12 0.74
C GLU A 79 13.17 -4.95 2.26
N GLY A 80 13.58 -3.81 2.80
CA GLY A 80 13.50 -3.57 4.24
C GLY A 80 14.24 -2.33 4.73
N GLY A 81 14.19 -2.13 6.05
CA GLY A 81 14.80 -0.98 6.69
C GLY A 81 14.40 -0.80 8.16
N PRO A 82 14.72 0.36 8.73
CA PRO A 82 14.38 0.68 10.11
C PRO A 82 12.90 0.99 10.28
N SER A 83 12.32 0.42 11.33
CA SER A 83 10.99 0.75 11.84
C SER A 83 11.10 1.60 13.10
N ARG A 84 10.13 2.49 13.27
CA ARG A 84 10.06 3.43 14.40
C ARG A 84 8.84 3.14 15.26
N ASP A 85 8.97 3.39 16.55
CA ASP A 85 7.84 3.32 17.48
C ASP A 85 6.89 4.52 17.30
N ARG A 86 5.85 4.58 18.13
CA ARG A 86 4.85 5.65 18.09
C ARG A 86 5.43 7.04 18.41
N ASP A 87 6.57 7.10 19.10
CA ASP A 87 7.28 8.35 19.41
C ASP A 87 8.25 8.75 18.29
N GLY A 88 8.34 7.97 17.21
CA GLY A 88 9.29 8.18 16.12
C GLY A 88 10.72 7.74 16.46
N LYS A 89 10.95 7.05 17.57
CA LYS A 89 12.26 6.51 17.95
C LYS A 89 12.51 5.20 17.24
N PHE A 90 13.79 4.89 16.98
CA PHE A 90 14.17 3.61 16.39
C PHE A 90 13.72 2.44 17.26
N ALA A 91 13.00 1.48 16.67
CA ALA A 91 12.47 0.33 17.40
C ALA A 91 13.17 -0.98 16.99
N TYR A 92 13.21 -1.26 15.69
CA TYR A 92 13.79 -2.47 15.11
C TYR A 92 14.08 -2.25 13.63
N CYS A 93 14.79 -3.18 12.99
CA CYS A 93 14.81 -3.27 11.53
C CYS A 93 14.04 -4.51 11.09
N ALA A 94 13.45 -4.46 9.90
CA ALA A 94 12.79 -5.60 9.28
C ALA A 94 13.13 -5.68 7.79
N ILE A 95 13.12 -6.90 7.27
CA ILE A 95 13.11 -7.21 5.85
C ILE A 95 11.87 -8.03 5.52
N GLU A 96 11.40 -7.90 4.28
CA GLU A 96 10.30 -8.66 3.72
C GLU A 96 10.63 -9.14 2.31
N GLY A 97 10.07 -10.30 1.97
CA GLY A 97 10.12 -10.87 0.63
C GLY A 97 8.72 -11.32 0.23
N ARG A 98 8.34 -11.02 -1.02
CA ARG A 98 7.10 -11.50 -1.63
C ARG A 98 7.37 -12.75 -2.45
N PHE A 99 6.47 -13.70 -2.34
CA PHE A 99 6.63 -15.03 -2.92
C PHE A 99 5.52 -15.33 -3.93
N ASP A 100 5.82 -16.20 -4.88
CA ASP A 100 4.94 -16.60 -5.99
C ASP A 100 3.59 -17.20 -5.56
N THR A 101 3.47 -17.61 -4.30
CA THR A 101 2.21 -18.05 -3.68
C THR A 101 1.35 -16.89 -3.17
N GLY A 102 1.75 -15.64 -3.39
CA GLY A 102 1.12 -14.43 -2.85
C GLY A 102 1.43 -14.14 -1.39
N HIS A 103 2.11 -15.06 -0.68
CA HIS A 103 2.46 -14.89 0.73
C HIS A 103 3.70 -13.99 0.90
N VAL A 104 3.83 -13.41 2.09
CA VAL A 104 4.98 -12.58 2.47
C VAL A 104 5.72 -13.22 3.63
N LEU A 105 7.04 -13.35 3.52
CA LEU A 105 7.91 -13.69 4.66
C LEU A 105 8.60 -12.43 5.16
N MET A 106 8.48 -12.15 6.45
CA MET A 106 9.14 -11.04 7.12
C MET A 106 10.12 -11.54 8.18
N ILE A 107 11.27 -10.89 8.30
CA ILE A 107 12.25 -11.16 9.35
C ILE A 107 12.63 -9.85 10.00
N ALA A 108 12.36 -9.72 11.30
CA ALA A 108 12.65 -8.52 12.07
C ALA A 108 13.68 -8.80 13.17
N ARG A 109 14.55 -7.82 13.44
CA ARG A 109 15.54 -7.87 14.53
C ARG A 109 15.58 -6.53 15.26
N ASN A 110 15.60 -6.56 16.58
CA ASN A 110 15.71 -5.35 17.41
C ASN A 110 17.11 -5.20 18.05
N VAL A 111 17.34 -4.07 18.72
CA VAL A 111 18.62 -3.74 19.40
C VAL A 111 19.04 -4.75 20.48
N LYS A 112 18.09 -5.51 21.04
CA LYS A 112 18.38 -6.55 22.03
C LYS A 112 18.86 -7.84 21.38
N GLY A 113 18.85 -7.92 20.05
CA GLY A 113 19.12 -9.12 19.27
C GLY A 113 17.93 -10.09 19.20
N GLU A 114 16.73 -9.65 19.59
CA GLU A 114 15.53 -10.48 19.48
C GLU A 114 15.08 -10.53 18.02
N VAL A 115 14.74 -11.74 17.57
CA VAL A 115 14.32 -12.03 16.20
C VAL A 115 12.85 -12.43 16.20
N ASN A 116 12.08 -11.87 15.27
CA ASN A 116 10.70 -12.26 15.00
C ASN A 116 10.57 -12.67 13.54
N LEU A 117 9.81 -13.72 13.29
CA LEU A 117 9.42 -14.14 11.95
C LEU A 117 7.96 -13.74 11.74
N GLY A 118 7.67 -13.10 10.61
CA GLY A 118 6.31 -12.72 10.20
C GLY A 118 5.90 -13.46 8.94
N MET A 119 4.63 -13.82 8.85
CA MET A 119 4.02 -14.37 7.65
C MET A 119 2.78 -13.55 7.31
N GLY A 120 2.82 -12.88 6.16
CA GLY A 120 1.66 -12.21 5.58
C GLY A 120 0.84 -13.21 4.78
N ILE A 121 -0.46 -13.24 5.05
CA ILE A 121 -1.43 -14.15 4.45
C ILE A 121 -2.56 -13.28 3.86
N PRO A 122 -2.41 -12.79 2.61
CA PRO A 122 -3.41 -11.91 2.01
C PRO A 122 -4.80 -12.55 2.00
N GLY A 123 -5.80 -11.79 2.43
CA GLY A 123 -7.19 -12.25 2.49
C GLY A 123 -7.54 -13.10 3.73
N ALA A 124 -6.60 -13.36 4.63
CA ALA A 124 -6.91 -14.02 5.89
C ALA A 124 -7.64 -13.10 6.89
N GLU A 125 -8.49 -13.71 7.73
CA GLU A 125 -9.21 -13.07 8.82
C GLU A 125 -8.82 -13.71 10.16
N LEU A 126 -7.54 -13.62 10.51
CA LEU A 126 -6.99 -14.22 11.72
C LEU A 126 -7.53 -13.53 12.99
N PRO A 127 -8.05 -14.28 13.97
CA PRO A 127 -8.53 -13.71 15.22
C PRO A 127 -7.37 -13.22 16.10
N GLY A 128 -7.30 -11.90 16.34
CA GLY A 128 -6.13 -11.27 16.99
C GLY A 128 -5.82 -11.66 18.44
N SER A 129 -6.75 -12.34 19.14
CA SER A 129 -6.57 -12.80 20.52
C SER A 129 -6.07 -14.24 20.63
N GLU A 130 -6.04 -14.98 19.53
CA GLU A 130 -5.67 -16.39 19.53
C GLU A 130 -4.15 -16.58 19.40
N GLN A 131 -3.64 -17.69 19.95
CA GLN A 131 -2.24 -18.09 19.83
C GLN A 131 -2.17 -19.45 19.16
N TRP A 132 -1.40 -19.56 18.08
CA TRP A 132 -1.26 -20.81 17.33
C TRP A 132 0.04 -21.49 17.66
N LYS A 133 0.00 -22.82 17.87
CA LYS A 133 1.21 -23.62 17.95
C LYS A 133 1.80 -23.74 16.54
N VAL A 134 3.02 -23.24 16.38
CA VAL A 134 3.74 -23.28 15.10
C VAL A 134 5.12 -23.90 15.29
N LYS A 135 5.47 -24.82 14.40
CA LYS A 135 6.83 -25.33 14.24
C LYS A 135 7.52 -24.54 13.14
N VAL A 136 8.65 -23.93 13.48
CA VAL A 136 9.57 -23.32 12.53
C VAL A 136 10.68 -24.32 12.26
N VAL A 137 10.83 -24.75 11.01
CA VAL A 137 11.82 -25.74 10.60
C VAL A 137 12.72 -25.17 9.51
N VAL A 138 14.04 -25.21 9.68
CA VAL A 138 14.99 -24.78 8.64
C VAL A 138 15.71 -26.01 8.09
N ASP A 139 15.60 -26.22 6.78
CA ASP A 139 16.18 -27.36 6.03
C ASP A 139 15.90 -28.75 6.64
N GLY A 140 14.81 -28.91 7.40
CA GLY A 140 14.51 -30.15 8.14
C GLY A 140 15.47 -30.45 9.31
N LYS A 141 16.43 -29.57 9.61
CA LYS A 141 17.52 -29.82 10.58
C LYS A 141 17.30 -29.08 11.89
N LEU A 142 16.95 -27.80 11.80
CA LEU A 142 16.65 -26.99 12.98
C LEU A 142 15.15 -26.93 13.15
N THR A 143 14.64 -27.33 14.31
CA THR A 143 13.20 -27.23 14.65
C THR A 143 13.00 -26.40 15.89
N ARG A 144 12.05 -25.47 15.85
CA ARG A 144 11.58 -24.67 16.98
C ARG A 144 10.08 -24.75 17.09
N GLU A 145 9.57 -25.19 18.24
CA GLU A 145 8.17 -25.01 18.58
C GLU A 145 7.99 -23.62 19.21
N ARG A 146 7.04 -22.85 18.70
CA ARG A 146 6.73 -21.48 19.11
C ARG A 146 5.23 -21.25 19.13
N ARG A 147 4.85 -20.10 19.67
CA ARG A 147 3.50 -19.57 19.57
C ARG A 147 3.48 -18.41 18.59
N ALA A 148 2.64 -18.49 17.58
CA ALA A 148 2.34 -17.37 16.71
C ALA A 148 1.21 -16.52 17.32
N LEU A 149 1.23 -15.23 17.02
CA LEU A 149 0.22 -14.24 17.37
C LEU A 149 -0.21 -13.51 16.09
N ALA A 150 -1.45 -13.00 16.05
CA ALA A 150 -1.98 -12.27 14.91
C ALA A 150 -2.18 -10.79 15.28
N PRO A 151 -1.14 -9.94 15.19
CA PRO A 151 -1.31 -8.51 15.44
C PRO A 151 -2.22 -7.83 14.42
N LYS A 152 -2.49 -8.47 13.29
CA LYS A 152 -3.46 -8.06 12.26
C LYS A 152 -4.17 -9.31 11.70
N PRO A 153 -5.36 -9.16 11.10
CA PRO A 153 -6.10 -10.29 10.51
C PRO A 153 -5.34 -11.02 9.39
N ASP A 154 -4.42 -10.36 8.71
CA ASP A 154 -3.67 -10.88 7.57
C ASP A 154 -2.20 -11.20 7.88
N MET A 155 -1.82 -11.23 9.17
CA MET A 155 -0.42 -11.34 9.57
C MET A 155 -0.24 -12.23 10.80
N LEU A 156 0.58 -13.27 10.67
CA LEU A 156 1.11 -14.03 11.81
C LEU A 156 2.51 -13.54 12.17
N VAL A 157 2.78 -13.39 13.46
CA VAL A 157 4.10 -13.10 14.02
C VAL A 157 4.49 -14.18 15.01
N ILE A 158 5.68 -14.73 14.83
CA ILE A 158 6.26 -15.77 15.66
C ILE A 158 7.46 -15.17 16.40
N PRO A 159 7.31 -14.82 17.69
CA PRO A 159 8.42 -14.35 18.49
C PRO A 159 9.43 -15.46 18.73
N ASN A 160 10.70 -15.23 18.42
CA ASN A 160 11.77 -16.21 18.66
C ASN A 160 12.74 -15.77 19.76
N GLY A 161 12.64 -14.53 20.24
CA GLY A 161 13.57 -14.00 21.23
C GLY A 161 15.01 -13.96 20.68
N LYS A 162 16.01 -14.09 21.56
CA LYS A 162 17.42 -14.09 21.18
C LYS A 162 17.89 -15.48 20.71
N ASP A 163 17.39 -15.92 19.56
CA ASP A 163 17.72 -17.21 18.96
C ASP A 163 18.75 -17.03 17.83
N GLU A 164 20.01 -16.81 18.19
CA GLU A 164 21.10 -16.60 17.22
C GLU A 164 21.39 -17.87 16.38
N GLU A 165 21.07 -19.06 16.90
CA GLU A 165 21.14 -20.32 16.14
C GLU A 165 20.11 -20.33 15.02
N LEU A 166 18.85 -19.98 15.31
CA LEU A 166 17.82 -19.82 14.28
C LEU A 166 18.20 -18.73 13.28
N TYR A 167 18.70 -17.59 13.74
CA TYR A 167 19.13 -16.51 12.85
C TYR A 167 20.23 -16.98 11.89
N THR A 168 21.23 -17.69 12.41
CA THR A 168 22.32 -18.27 11.63
C THR A 168 21.82 -19.36 10.67
N ALA A 169 20.83 -20.16 11.08
CA ALA A 169 20.21 -21.15 10.21
C ALA A 169 19.46 -20.47 9.06
N LEU A 170 18.70 -19.40 9.30
CA LEU A 170 18.03 -18.63 8.25
C LEU A 170 19.00 -17.98 7.26
N MET A 171 20.18 -17.56 7.74
CA MET A 171 21.25 -17.01 6.89
C MET A 171 21.89 -18.03 5.96
N ASN A 172 21.93 -19.31 6.34
CA ASN A 172 22.68 -20.34 5.61
C ASN A 172 21.78 -21.45 5.04
N GLY A 173 20.50 -21.44 5.37
CA GLY A 173 19.51 -22.42 4.94
C GLY A 173 19.04 -22.20 3.51
N LYS A 174 18.35 -23.20 2.98
CA LYS A 174 17.71 -23.18 1.66
C LYS A 174 16.23 -22.94 1.76
N GLU A 175 15.59 -23.41 2.82
CA GLU A 175 14.17 -23.25 3.07
C GLU A 175 13.85 -23.05 4.55
N VAL A 176 12.78 -22.32 4.82
CA VAL A 176 12.10 -22.30 6.12
C VAL A 176 10.67 -22.79 5.94
N VAL A 177 10.24 -23.65 6.86
CA VAL A 177 8.89 -24.21 6.90
C VAL A 177 8.21 -23.77 8.18
N PHE A 178 7.01 -23.23 8.04
CA PHE A 178 6.07 -22.98 9.12
C PHE A 178 5.00 -24.07 9.07
N ALA A 179 4.89 -24.86 10.12
CA ALA A 179 3.89 -25.92 10.22
C ALA A 179 3.04 -25.76 11.48
N SER A 180 1.72 -25.79 11.33
CA SER A 180 0.75 -25.93 12.41
C SER A 180 0.06 -27.29 12.30
N ASP A 181 -0.95 -27.53 13.14
CA ASP A 181 -1.79 -28.73 13.02
C ASP A 181 -2.74 -28.66 11.82
N ALA A 182 -3.00 -27.46 11.29
CA ALA A 182 -3.90 -27.22 10.17
C ALA A 182 -3.17 -27.07 8.84
N ASP A 183 -2.03 -26.38 8.84
CA ASP A 183 -1.39 -25.90 7.62
C ASP A 183 0.13 -26.07 7.64
N ARG A 184 0.71 -26.08 6.43
CA ARG A 184 2.16 -26.08 6.22
C ARG A 184 2.50 -25.11 5.10
N MET A 185 3.40 -24.17 5.38
CA MET A 185 3.92 -23.22 4.40
C MET A 185 5.44 -23.29 4.36
N ALA A 186 6.04 -23.34 3.17
CA ALA A 186 7.47 -23.40 2.98
C ALA A 186 7.94 -22.24 2.09
N PHE A 187 9.04 -21.58 2.45
CA PHE A 187 9.63 -20.46 1.73
C PHE A 187 11.08 -20.73 1.40
N ALA A 188 11.49 -20.46 0.16
CA ALA A 188 12.88 -20.51 -0.23
C ALA A 188 13.65 -19.35 0.41
N LEU A 189 14.80 -19.64 1.01
CA LEU A 189 15.67 -18.66 1.68
C LEU A 189 16.75 -18.08 0.75
N LYS A 190 16.51 -18.10 -0.57
CA LYS A 190 17.48 -17.57 -1.53
C LYS A 190 17.72 -16.08 -1.27
N GLY A 191 19.00 -15.70 -1.14
CA GLY A 191 19.42 -14.31 -0.92
C GLY A 191 19.37 -13.82 0.53
N THR A 192 18.81 -14.59 1.48
CA THR A 192 18.64 -14.16 2.88
C THR A 192 19.96 -13.84 3.57
N LYS A 193 21.04 -14.57 3.27
CA LYS A 193 22.37 -14.34 3.87
C LYS A 193 22.81 -12.88 3.83
N LYS A 194 22.69 -12.25 2.66
CA LYS A 194 23.11 -10.86 2.47
C LYS A 194 22.19 -9.93 3.27
N VAL A 195 20.88 -10.04 3.08
CA VAL A 195 19.92 -9.12 3.70
C VAL A 195 19.82 -9.28 5.22
N LEU A 196 20.10 -10.46 5.77
CA LEU A 196 20.23 -10.65 7.22
C LEU A 196 21.55 -10.08 7.78
N THR A 197 22.61 -10.03 6.97
CA THR A 197 23.83 -9.29 7.36
C THR A 197 23.55 -7.79 7.37
N ASP A 198 22.83 -7.29 6.36
CA ASP A 198 22.42 -5.88 6.28
C ASP A 198 21.42 -5.52 7.39
N LEU A 199 20.50 -6.43 7.75
CA LEU A 199 19.55 -6.28 8.84
C LEU A 199 20.27 -6.14 10.19
N LYS A 200 21.28 -6.99 10.43
CA LYS A 200 22.15 -6.87 11.62
C LYS A 200 22.82 -5.50 11.65
N THR A 201 23.42 -5.09 10.53
CA THR A 201 24.05 -3.77 10.40
C THR A 201 23.07 -2.62 10.66
N CYS A 202 21.84 -2.72 10.14
CA CYS A 202 20.79 -1.74 10.37
C CYS A 202 20.48 -1.57 11.87
N VAL A 203 20.36 -2.67 12.60
CA VAL A 203 20.15 -2.65 14.05
C VAL A 203 21.36 -2.06 14.79
N ASP A 204 22.57 -2.50 14.44
CA ASP A 204 23.81 -2.05 15.09
C ASP A 204 24.06 -0.54 14.87
N LYS A 205 23.49 0.04 13.80
CA LYS A 205 23.53 1.47 13.48
C LYS A 205 22.24 2.22 13.84
N ALA A 206 21.33 1.60 14.60
CA ALA A 206 20.05 2.18 14.99
C ALA A 206 19.26 2.79 13.80
N GLY A 207 19.30 2.13 12.64
CA GLY A 207 18.63 2.57 11.42
C GLY A 207 19.35 3.65 10.61
N ALA A 208 20.55 4.08 11.02
CA ALA A 208 21.37 5.05 10.27
C ALA A 208 22.11 4.38 9.08
N VAL A 209 21.35 3.66 8.24
CA VAL A 209 21.84 2.98 7.03
C VAL A 209 20.85 3.20 5.89
N PRO A 210 21.28 3.08 4.61
CA PRO A 210 20.37 3.03 3.49
C PRO A 210 19.35 1.87 3.62
N PRO A 211 18.17 1.99 2.98
CA PRO A 211 17.23 0.87 2.89
C PRO A 211 17.88 -0.38 2.31
N ILE A 212 17.45 -1.54 2.81
CA ILE A 212 17.84 -2.83 2.27
C ILE A 212 16.96 -3.07 1.05
N ASP A 213 17.54 -3.21 -0.13
CA ASP A 213 16.80 -3.53 -1.35
C ASP A 213 17.66 -4.40 -2.26
N THR A 214 17.16 -5.59 -2.58
CA THR A 214 17.80 -6.56 -3.48
C THR A 214 16.93 -6.90 -4.68
N ARG A 215 15.76 -6.26 -4.80
CA ARG A 215 14.90 -6.41 -5.97
C ARG A 215 15.68 -6.05 -7.22
N THR A 216 15.44 -6.81 -8.28
CA THR A 216 15.83 -6.32 -9.59
C THR A 216 15.06 -5.03 -9.78
N LYS A 217 15.76 -3.92 -10.02
CA LYS A 217 15.12 -2.63 -10.26
C LYS A 217 14.28 -2.74 -11.55
N LYS A 218 13.11 -3.36 -11.51
CA LYS A 218 12.01 -3.02 -12.39
C LYS A 218 11.85 -1.53 -12.16
N ALA A 219 12.16 -0.76 -13.21
CA ALA A 219 12.58 0.63 -13.16
C ALA A 219 11.94 1.35 -11.97
N ALA A 220 12.77 1.83 -11.02
CA ALA A 220 12.30 2.70 -9.95
C ALA A 220 11.35 3.68 -10.61
N THR A 221 10.06 3.61 -10.24
CA THR A 221 8.99 4.45 -10.78
C THR A 221 9.58 5.84 -10.88
N ARG A 222 9.74 6.36 -12.11
CA ARG A 222 10.42 7.63 -12.28
C ARG A 222 9.67 8.65 -11.39
N PRO A 223 10.33 9.67 -10.81
CA PRO A 223 9.65 10.58 -9.87
C PRO A 223 8.36 11.22 -10.43
N ASP A 224 8.21 11.24 -11.75
CA ASP A 224 7.06 11.67 -12.56
C ASP A 224 6.02 10.59 -12.88
N GLU A 225 6.25 9.33 -12.50
CA GLU A 225 5.35 8.20 -12.74
C GLU A 225 4.58 7.79 -11.48
N LEU A 226 3.41 7.18 -11.69
CA LEU A 226 2.59 6.58 -10.63
C LEU A 226 3.07 5.14 -10.32
N PRO A 227 2.89 4.64 -9.08
CA PRO A 227 3.16 3.26 -8.73
C PRO A 227 2.39 2.30 -9.63
N GLU A 228 2.99 1.17 -9.99
CA GLU A 228 2.45 0.21 -10.97
C GLU A 228 0.98 -0.16 -10.70
N GLY A 229 0.65 -0.56 -9.47
CA GLY A 229 -0.73 -0.93 -9.12
C GLY A 229 -1.74 0.20 -9.27
N LEU A 230 -1.37 1.44 -8.97
CA LEU A 230 -2.24 2.60 -9.16
C LEU A 230 -2.36 2.96 -10.65
N ALA A 231 -1.25 2.90 -11.39
CA ALA A 231 -1.24 3.12 -12.83
C ALA A 231 -2.11 2.09 -13.57
N ASP A 232 -2.04 0.82 -13.17
CA ASP A 232 -2.84 -0.26 -13.75
C ASP A 232 -4.32 -0.13 -13.39
N LEU A 233 -4.65 0.24 -12.15
CA LEU A 233 -6.03 0.54 -11.74
C LEU A 233 -6.63 1.67 -12.59
N LEU A 234 -5.90 2.78 -12.73
CA LEU A 234 -6.33 3.92 -13.55
C LEU A 234 -6.47 3.53 -15.02
N LYS A 235 -5.51 2.77 -15.57
CA LYS A 235 -5.55 2.27 -16.94
C LYS A 235 -6.73 1.33 -17.19
N ALA A 236 -7.03 0.44 -16.23
CA ALA A 236 -8.18 -0.46 -16.27
C ALA A 236 -9.51 0.33 -16.25
N ALA A 237 -9.53 1.47 -15.55
CA ALA A 237 -10.65 2.41 -15.57
C ALA A 237 -10.72 3.29 -16.84
N GLY A 238 -9.88 2.98 -17.85
CA GLY A 238 -9.84 3.70 -19.13
C GLY A 238 -9.15 5.07 -19.04
N VAL A 239 -8.50 5.38 -17.92
CA VAL A 239 -7.73 6.61 -17.74
C VAL A 239 -6.39 6.47 -18.46
N ARG A 240 -6.09 7.43 -19.34
CA ARG A 240 -4.83 7.49 -20.09
C ARG A 240 -4.15 8.83 -19.87
N ASP A 241 -2.90 8.92 -20.30
CA ASP A 241 -2.10 10.15 -20.27
C ASP A 241 -1.97 10.76 -18.86
N VAL A 242 -1.93 9.89 -17.84
CA VAL A 242 -1.84 10.29 -16.44
C VAL A 242 -0.46 10.89 -16.18
N LYS A 243 -0.45 12.13 -15.68
CA LYS A 243 0.79 12.82 -15.28
C LYS A 243 0.81 12.99 -13.77
N ARG A 244 1.83 12.49 -13.08
CA ARG A 244 1.96 12.69 -11.64
C ARG A 244 2.11 14.17 -11.32
N VAL A 245 1.45 14.60 -10.24
CA VAL A 245 1.62 15.92 -9.65
C VAL A 245 2.52 15.77 -8.43
N SER A 246 3.63 16.51 -8.41
CA SER A 246 4.53 16.51 -7.25
C SER A 246 3.89 17.26 -6.07
N LEU A 247 3.95 16.63 -4.88
CA LEU A 247 3.50 17.21 -3.61
C LEU A 247 4.69 17.49 -2.67
N GLU A 248 5.92 17.49 -3.20
CA GLU A 248 7.14 17.65 -2.40
C GLU A 248 7.20 19.00 -1.69
N ASN A 249 6.72 20.05 -2.35
CA ASN A 249 6.67 21.42 -1.82
C ASN A 249 5.46 21.67 -0.91
N VAL A 250 4.59 20.68 -0.69
CA VAL A 250 3.43 20.79 0.19
C VAL A 250 3.73 20.10 1.53
N PRO A 251 3.63 20.80 2.67
CA PRO A 251 3.85 20.21 3.99
C PRO A 251 2.97 18.97 4.21
N LYS A 252 3.53 17.91 4.81
CA LYS A 252 2.83 16.61 4.92
C LYS A 252 1.43 16.70 5.56
N GLY A 253 1.24 17.57 6.54
CA GLY A 253 -0.06 17.79 7.20
C GLY A 253 -1.08 18.56 6.35
N GLU A 254 -0.62 19.23 5.30
CA GLU A 254 -1.42 20.09 4.42
C GLU A 254 -1.68 19.45 3.05
N ARG A 255 -0.99 18.35 2.75
CA ARG A 255 -1.13 17.66 1.46
C ARG A 255 -2.59 17.25 1.24
N PRO A 256 -3.19 17.58 0.09
CA PRO A 256 -4.58 17.22 -0.24
C PRO A 256 -4.76 15.73 -0.56
N ALA A 257 -3.66 15.03 -0.86
CA ALA A 257 -3.61 13.60 -1.16
C ALA A 257 -2.27 12.99 -0.71
N ASP A 258 -2.20 11.66 -0.60
CA ASP A 258 -0.91 10.96 -0.45
C ASP A 258 -0.17 10.92 -1.78
N MET A 259 -0.91 10.77 -2.88
CA MET A 259 -0.42 10.95 -4.25
C MET A 259 -1.47 11.68 -5.10
N ALA A 260 -1.01 12.47 -6.07
CA ALA A 260 -1.86 13.22 -6.97
C ALA A 260 -1.40 13.09 -8.43
N TRP A 261 -2.32 13.28 -9.35
CA TRP A 261 -2.09 13.20 -10.79
C TRP A 261 -3.04 14.13 -11.55
N ARG A 262 -2.75 14.33 -12.84
CA ARG A 262 -3.57 15.11 -13.77
C ARG A 262 -3.98 14.24 -14.95
N ILE A 263 -5.23 14.40 -15.39
CA ILE A 263 -5.80 13.75 -16.59
C ILE A 263 -6.47 14.87 -17.40
N GLY A 264 -5.78 15.37 -18.43
CA GLY A 264 -6.25 16.56 -19.15
C GLY A 264 -6.53 17.73 -18.18
N PRO A 265 -7.77 18.25 -18.11
CA PRO A 265 -8.13 19.38 -17.25
C PRO A 265 -8.43 19.01 -15.79
N ILE A 266 -8.64 17.73 -15.47
CA ILE A 266 -9.00 17.30 -14.11
C ILE A 266 -7.77 16.89 -13.28
N VAL A 267 -7.83 17.13 -11.97
CA VAL A 267 -6.80 16.72 -11.01
C VAL A 267 -7.36 15.58 -10.15
N GLY A 268 -6.67 14.46 -10.11
CA GLY A 268 -7.02 13.31 -9.28
C GLY A 268 -6.06 13.10 -8.12
N GLY A 269 -6.51 12.36 -7.12
CA GLY A 269 -5.67 11.98 -6.00
C GLY A 269 -6.15 10.72 -5.28
N ILE A 270 -5.23 10.13 -4.52
CA ILE A 270 -5.50 9.01 -3.62
C ILE A 270 -5.13 9.40 -2.19
N ARG A 271 -5.97 8.99 -1.23
CA ARG A 271 -5.63 8.96 0.19
C ARG A 271 -5.87 7.60 0.76
N GLU A 272 -4.95 7.15 1.60
CA GLU A 272 -5.00 5.86 2.27
C GLU A 272 -4.71 6.02 3.75
N ARG A 273 -5.59 5.47 4.59
CA ARG A 273 -5.43 5.52 6.05
C ARG A 273 -5.86 4.19 6.66
N MET A 274 -5.08 3.71 7.62
CA MET A 274 -5.51 2.62 8.48
C MET A 274 -6.57 3.15 9.46
N VAL A 275 -7.69 2.45 9.59
CA VAL A 275 -8.78 2.83 10.48
C VAL A 275 -8.93 1.90 11.69
N GLU A 276 -9.66 2.36 12.69
CA GLU A 276 -9.95 1.58 13.90
C GLU A 276 -10.81 0.37 13.56
N GLU A 277 -10.69 -0.69 14.36
CA GLU A 277 -11.51 -1.89 14.20
C GLU A 277 -13.00 -1.56 14.38
N GLY A 278 -13.85 -2.13 13.52
CA GLY A 278 -15.29 -1.83 13.52
C GLY A 278 -15.69 -0.50 12.88
N SER A 279 -14.73 0.29 12.35
CA SER A 279 -15.06 1.47 11.55
C SER A 279 -15.90 1.10 10.34
N LYS A 280 -16.97 1.86 10.09
CA LYS A 280 -17.90 1.62 8.99
C LYS A 280 -17.61 2.54 7.82
N LEU A 281 -17.70 2.02 6.59
CA LEU A 281 -17.48 2.81 5.38
C LEU A 281 -18.46 3.99 5.29
N GLU A 282 -19.70 3.80 5.77
CA GLU A 282 -20.73 4.83 5.82
C GLU A 282 -20.28 6.06 6.60
N ASP A 283 -19.76 5.84 7.81
CA ASP A 283 -19.34 6.89 8.74
C ASP A 283 -18.06 7.58 8.25
N LEU A 284 -17.10 6.79 7.76
CA LEU A 284 -15.83 7.29 7.22
C LEU A 284 -16.04 8.19 5.99
N SER A 285 -16.86 7.74 5.04
CA SER A 285 -17.17 8.50 3.82
C SER A 285 -18.01 9.75 4.11
N ALA A 286 -18.99 9.66 5.02
CA ALA A 286 -19.78 10.82 5.44
C ALA A 286 -18.90 11.87 6.14
N GLY A 287 -18.05 11.45 7.08
CA GLY A 287 -17.11 12.34 7.76
C GLY A 287 -16.14 13.04 6.81
N TYR A 288 -15.65 12.32 5.79
CA TYR A 288 -14.80 12.94 4.76
C TYR A 288 -15.55 13.98 3.93
N VAL A 289 -16.76 13.66 3.47
CA VAL A 289 -17.63 14.59 2.72
C VAL A 289 -17.96 15.82 3.56
N ASP A 290 -18.27 15.66 4.84
CA ASP A 290 -18.58 16.79 5.72
C ASP A 290 -17.36 17.68 6.00
N ALA A 291 -16.17 17.09 6.11
CA ALA A 291 -14.92 17.84 6.16
C ALA A 291 -14.68 18.65 4.88
N MET A 292 -15.03 18.10 3.71
CA MET A 292 -14.93 18.78 2.42
C MET A 292 -15.91 19.94 2.31
N LYS A 293 -17.19 19.74 2.67
CA LYS A 293 -18.22 20.80 2.68
C LYS A 293 -17.79 22.03 3.49
N LYS A 294 -17.17 21.81 4.65
CA LYS A 294 -16.67 22.89 5.53
C LYS A 294 -15.58 23.74 4.88
N ARG A 295 -14.94 23.25 3.81
CA ARG A 295 -13.88 23.96 3.07
C ARG A 295 -14.42 24.75 1.88
N CYS A 296 -15.68 24.60 1.49
CA CYS A 296 -16.25 25.39 0.41
C CYS A 296 -16.43 26.84 0.90
N GLU A 297 -15.77 27.80 0.23
CA GLU A 297 -15.76 29.21 0.64
C GLU A 297 -16.99 30.02 0.19
N GLY A 298 -17.81 29.47 -0.72
CA GLY A 298 -18.99 30.14 -1.28
C GLY A 298 -20.18 29.19 -1.46
N GLY A 299 -21.39 29.76 -1.35
CA GLY A 299 -22.66 29.04 -1.55
C GLY A 299 -22.95 27.95 -0.51
N THR A 300 -24.08 27.26 -0.69
CA THR A 300 -24.40 26.06 0.09
C THR A 300 -23.83 24.85 -0.65
N PRO A 301 -22.85 24.13 -0.09
CA PRO A 301 -22.28 22.98 -0.77
C PRO A 301 -23.29 21.84 -0.84
N THR A 302 -23.33 21.16 -1.98
CA THR A 302 -24.14 19.94 -2.16
C THR A 302 -23.23 18.73 -2.17
N ALA A 303 -23.74 17.61 -1.68
CA ALA A 303 -23.03 16.35 -1.76
C ALA A 303 -24.00 15.21 -1.97
N SER A 304 -23.55 14.20 -2.69
CA SER A 304 -24.27 12.95 -2.88
C SER A 304 -23.37 11.79 -2.48
N LEU A 305 -23.95 10.78 -1.85
CA LEU A 305 -23.30 9.52 -1.55
C LEU A 305 -24.26 8.40 -1.93
N SER A 306 -23.77 7.42 -2.69
CA SER A 306 -24.53 6.22 -3.00
C SER A 306 -24.70 5.33 -1.76
N ALA A 307 -25.50 4.28 -1.89
CA ALA A 307 -25.53 3.22 -0.91
C ALA A 307 -24.17 2.52 -0.85
N VAL A 308 -23.81 2.00 0.32
CA VAL A 308 -22.62 1.15 0.43
C VAL A 308 -22.91 -0.20 -0.22
N GLU A 309 -21.96 -0.63 -1.04
CA GLU A 309 -21.93 -1.94 -1.67
C GLU A 309 -21.00 -2.83 -0.84
N ASP A 310 -21.54 -3.94 -0.34
CA ASP A 310 -20.76 -4.98 0.33
C ASP A 310 -20.31 -6.01 -0.70
N LEU A 311 -19.04 -6.00 -1.05
CA LEU A 311 -18.44 -6.86 -2.08
C LEU A 311 -17.45 -7.84 -1.44
N PRO A 312 -17.22 -9.01 -2.05
CA PRO A 312 -16.19 -9.93 -1.56
C PRO A 312 -14.81 -9.24 -1.50
N GLY A 313 -14.27 -9.08 -0.30
CA GLY A 313 -12.93 -8.50 -0.09
C GLY A 313 -12.84 -6.98 -0.09
N LEU A 314 -13.95 -6.23 -0.21
CA LEU A 314 -13.99 -4.79 0.06
C LEU A 314 -15.43 -4.25 0.19
N MET A 315 -15.63 -3.21 1.00
CA MET A 315 -16.82 -2.37 0.92
C MET A 315 -16.55 -1.21 -0.04
N LEU A 316 -17.50 -0.88 -0.92
CA LEU A 316 -17.38 0.20 -1.92
C LEU A 316 -18.49 1.24 -1.72
N ARG A 317 -18.17 2.51 -1.94
CA ARG A 317 -19.14 3.60 -1.98
C ARG A 317 -18.66 4.68 -2.95
N THR A 318 -19.59 5.30 -3.67
CA THR A 318 -19.30 6.42 -4.55
C THR A 318 -20.03 7.68 -4.10
N GLY A 319 -19.60 8.83 -4.60
CA GLY A 319 -20.28 10.08 -4.32
C GLY A 319 -19.74 11.25 -5.12
N SER A 320 -20.20 12.43 -4.73
CA SER A 320 -19.72 13.71 -5.22
C SER A 320 -19.89 14.81 -4.18
N VAL A 321 -19.11 15.88 -4.33
CA VAL A 321 -19.29 17.16 -3.64
C VAL A 321 -19.21 18.28 -4.66
N ASP A 322 -20.15 19.21 -4.61
CA ASP A 322 -20.11 20.46 -5.37
C ASP A 322 -19.88 21.63 -4.42
N CYS A 323 -18.82 22.39 -4.65
CA CYS A 323 -18.51 23.62 -3.97
C CYS A 323 -18.68 24.81 -4.94
N ALA A 324 -19.26 25.91 -4.46
CA ALA A 324 -19.01 27.20 -5.10
C ALA A 324 -17.75 27.83 -4.48
N LEU A 325 -16.82 28.24 -5.32
CA LEU A 325 -15.62 28.98 -4.97
C LEU A 325 -15.70 30.38 -5.57
N LYS A 326 -14.83 31.29 -5.11
CA LYS A 326 -14.73 32.65 -5.67
C LYS A 326 -14.38 32.64 -7.16
N GLU A 327 -13.65 31.61 -7.59
CA GLU A 327 -13.10 31.45 -8.94
C GLU A 327 -13.98 30.60 -9.87
N GLY A 328 -15.09 30.04 -9.36
CA GLY A 328 -15.99 29.17 -10.13
C GLY A 328 -16.61 28.05 -9.30
N LYS A 329 -17.34 27.15 -9.96
CA LYS A 329 -17.86 25.93 -9.33
C LYS A 329 -16.85 24.80 -9.45
N MET A 330 -16.56 24.16 -8.33
CA MET A 330 -15.73 22.96 -8.29
C MET A 330 -16.60 21.75 -7.99
N HIS A 331 -16.43 20.70 -8.80
CA HIS A 331 -17.02 19.39 -8.57
C HIS A 331 -15.93 18.42 -8.16
N VAL A 332 -16.21 17.57 -7.17
CA VAL A 332 -15.30 16.51 -6.73
C VAL A 332 -16.03 15.18 -6.81
N SER A 333 -15.64 14.32 -7.74
CA SER A 333 -16.14 12.95 -7.84
C SER A 333 -15.35 12.05 -6.88
N LEU A 334 -16.04 11.17 -6.15
CA LEU A 334 -15.46 10.41 -5.02
C LEU A 334 -15.70 8.91 -5.18
N THR A 335 -14.64 8.11 -4.98
CA THR A 335 -14.71 6.66 -4.84
C THR A 335 -14.06 6.27 -3.51
N PHE A 336 -14.83 5.66 -2.63
CA PHE A 336 -14.40 5.19 -1.32
C PHE A 336 -14.40 3.67 -1.29
N PHE A 337 -13.37 3.07 -0.72
CA PHE A 337 -13.43 1.66 -0.38
C PHE A 337 -12.70 1.36 0.93
N LEU A 338 -13.19 0.33 1.62
CA LEU A 338 -12.61 -0.17 2.86
C LEU A 338 -12.29 -1.66 2.68
N ALA A 339 -11.00 -1.99 2.73
CA ALA A 339 -10.53 -3.36 2.67
C ALA A 339 -10.64 -4.06 4.05
N PRO A 340 -10.72 -5.41 4.10
CA PRO A 340 -10.70 -6.18 5.35
C PRO A 340 -9.48 -5.90 6.23
N SER A 341 -8.36 -5.52 5.62
CA SER A 341 -7.14 -5.08 6.31
C SER A 341 -7.32 -3.76 7.08
N ARG A 342 -8.51 -3.15 7.08
CA ARG A 342 -8.83 -1.82 7.65
C ARG A 342 -8.12 -0.67 6.94
N LEU A 343 -7.74 -0.87 5.68
CA LEU A 343 -7.26 0.19 4.82
C LEU A 343 -8.45 0.92 4.21
N PHE A 344 -8.68 2.14 4.66
CA PHE A 344 -9.65 3.05 4.06
C PHE A 344 -8.98 3.86 2.96
N THR A 345 -9.49 3.73 1.75
CA THR A 345 -8.94 4.40 0.57
C THR A 345 -9.99 5.31 -0.06
N ILE A 346 -9.52 6.50 -0.45
CA ILE A 346 -10.30 7.53 -1.12
C ILE A 346 -9.59 7.85 -2.43
N LEU A 347 -10.27 7.63 -3.55
CA LEU A 347 -9.89 8.15 -4.85
C LEU A 347 -10.82 9.32 -5.18
N PHE A 348 -10.26 10.44 -5.61
CA PHE A 348 -11.05 11.62 -5.95
C PHE A 348 -10.56 12.27 -7.23
N HIS A 349 -11.46 12.97 -7.92
CA HIS A 349 -11.16 13.78 -9.11
C HIS A 349 -11.89 15.11 -9.02
N GLU A 350 -11.11 16.19 -9.01
CA GLU A 350 -11.58 17.57 -8.99
C GLU A 350 -11.70 18.10 -10.43
N ALA A 351 -12.84 18.70 -10.73
CA ALA A 351 -13.18 19.23 -12.05
C ALA A 351 -13.90 20.58 -11.96
N GLN A 352 -13.71 21.39 -12.99
CA GLN A 352 -14.54 22.57 -13.26
C GLN A 352 -15.82 22.16 -13.99
N GLU A 353 -16.79 23.08 -14.09
CA GLU A 353 -18.13 22.82 -14.64
C GLU A 353 -18.13 22.14 -16.03
N ALA A 354 -17.18 22.49 -16.91
CA ALA A 354 -17.05 21.89 -18.24
C ALA A 354 -16.61 20.41 -18.23
N ASP A 355 -15.95 19.97 -17.15
CA ASP A 355 -15.26 18.68 -17.06
C ASP A 355 -15.89 17.73 -16.03
N ILE A 356 -17.03 18.09 -15.44
CA ILE A 356 -17.76 17.27 -14.45
C ILE A 356 -18.03 15.87 -15.01
N GLY A 357 -18.53 15.79 -16.24
CA GLY A 357 -18.83 14.51 -16.89
C GLY A 357 -17.59 13.61 -17.08
N LEU A 358 -16.40 14.21 -17.22
CA LEU A 358 -15.15 13.45 -17.28
C LEU A 358 -14.78 12.90 -15.90
N ALA A 359 -14.84 13.70 -14.85
CA ALA A 359 -14.53 13.26 -13.48
C ALA A 359 -15.49 12.16 -13.02
N ASP A 360 -16.80 12.33 -13.26
CA ASP A 360 -17.81 11.32 -12.91
C ASP A 360 -17.61 10.02 -13.68
N LYS A 361 -17.29 10.10 -14.98
CA LYS A 361 -16.97 8.91 -15.76
C LYS A 361 -15.75 8.16 -15.23
N VAL A 362 -14.72 8.87 -14.77
CA VAL A 362 -13.54 8.23 -14.17
C VAL A 362 -13.92 7.55 -12.85
N ARG A 363 -14.70 8.21 -11.99
CA ARG A 363 -15.24 7.60 -10.75
C ARG A 363 -16.03 6.33 -11.06
N ASP A 364 -16.94 6.38 -12.01
CA ASP A 364 -17.84 5.27 -12.31
C ASP A 364 -17.07 4.08 -12.90
N ASN A 365 -16.10 4.34 -13.79
CA ASN A 365 -15.21 3.31 -14.31
C ASN A 365 -14.31 2.70 -13.22
N LEU A 366 -13.79 3.51 -12.29
CA LEU A 366 -13.02 3.01 -11.15
C LEU A 366 -13.86 2.10 -10.26
N ALA A 367 -15.09 2.51 -9.94
CA ALA A 367 -16.03 1.68 -9.19
C ALA A 367 -16.32 0.36 -9.92
N GLU A 368 -16.49 0.38 -11.25
CA GLU A 368 -16.68 -0.84 -12.03
C GLU A 368 -15.45 -1.77 -11.99
N VAL A 369 -14.24 -1.23 -12.12
CA VAL A 369 -13.01 -2.02 -11.99
C VAL A 369 -12.90 -2.64 -10.61
N LEU A 370 -13.18 -1.87 -9.54
CA LEU A 370 -13.15 -2.37 -8.17
C LEU A 370 -14.18 -3.50 -7.95
N ARG A 371 -15.39 -3.36 -8.50
CA ARG A 371 -16.39 -4.46 -8.48
C ARG A 371 -15.87 -5.72 -9.18
N ARG A 372 -15.25 -5.57 -10.35
CA ARG A 372 -14.68 -6.71 -11.08
C ARG A 372 -13.54 -7.38 -10.30
N LEU A 373 -12.67 -6.60 -9.68
CA LEU A 373 -11.56 -7.10 -8.86
C LEU A 373 -12.02 -7.76 -7.56
N ALA A 374 -13.13 -7.31 -6.97
CA ALA A 374 -13.74 -7.94 -5.80
C ALA A 374 -14.31 -9.34 -6.14
N VAL A 375 -14.94 -9.49 -7.31
CA VAL A 375 -15.53 -10.78 -7.73
C VAL A 375 -14.48 -11.71 -8.34
N ASN A 376 -13.56 -11.15 -9.12
CA ASN A 376 -12.48 -11.88 -9.78
C ASN A 376 -11.16 -11.22 -9.39
N PRO A 377 -10.64 -11.46 -8.17
CA PRO A 377 -9.31 -11.01 -7.83
C PRO A 377 -8.35 -11.61 -8.86
N PRO A 378 -7.32 -10.88 -9.30
CA PRO A 378 -6.34 -11.44 -10.21
C PRO A 378 -5.75 -12.68 -9.54
N SER A 379 -6.17 -13.86 -10.01
CA SER A 379 -5.41 -15.09 -9.85
C SER A 379 -4.03 -14.79 -10.41
N ALA A 380 -2.95 -15.08 -9.66
CA ALA A 380 -1.59 -15.01 -10.17
C ALA A 380 -1.58 -15.61 -11.59
N GLN A 381 -1.52 -14.77 -12.62
CA GLN A 381 -1.69 -15.26 -13.99
C GLN A 381 -0.51 -16.18 -14.30
N PRO A 382 -0.74 -17.37 -14.89
CA PRO A 382 0.34 -18.17 -15.42
C PRO A 382 1.07 -17.32 -16.44
N SER A 383 2.35 -17.06 -16.17
CA SER A 383 3.25 -16.43 -17.13
C SER A 383 3.15 -17.17 -18.45
N ALA A 384 2.94 -16.42 -19.53
CA ALA A 384 2.82 -16.94 -20.88
C ALA A 384 3.94 -17.93 -21.16
N GLN A 385 3.57 -19.19 -21.42
CA GLN A 385 4.52 -20.22 -21.82
C GLN A 385 5.24 -19.76 -23.10
N PRO A 386 6.58 -19.80 -23.16
CA PRO A 386 7.29 -19.63 -24.41
C PRO A 386 6.93 -20.79 -25.33
N SER A 387 6.36 -20.47 -26.48
CA SER A 387 6.08 -21.41 -27.57
C SER A 387 7.38 -22.05 -28.04
N SER A 388 7.61 -23.30 -27.65
CA SER A 388 8.67 -24.15 -28.20
C SER A 388 8.19 -24.80 -29.48
N SER A 389 8.47 -24.17 -30.63
CA SER A 389 8.45 -24.90 -31.91
C SER A 389 9.70 -25.78 -31.99
N LEU A 390 9.58 -27.05 -31.65
CA LEU A 390 10.58 -28.06 -32.01
C LEU A 390 10.31 -28.52 -33.44
N ALA A 391 11.17 -28.11 -34.37
CA ALA A 391 11.29 -28.76 -35.68
C ALA A 391 12.05 -30.10 -35.50
N PRO A 392 11.59 -31.22 -36.09
CA PRO A 392 12.34 -32.46 -36.05
C PRO A 392 13.51 -32.43 -37.04
N ALA A 393 14.71 -32.68 -36.52
CA ALA A 393 15.91 -32.95 -37.30
C ALA A 393 15.76 -34.29 -38.04
N GLN A 394 15.82 -34.27 -39.36
CA GLN A 394 15.99 -35.47 -40.17
C GLN A 394 17.43 -35.97 -40.08
N THR A 395 17.58 -37.22 -39.66
CA THR A 395 18.81 -37.99 -39.70
C THR A 395 19.05 -38.50 -41.13
N GLY A 396 20.12 -38.01 -41.77
CA GLY A 396 20.62 -38.53 -43.03
C GLY A 396 21.98 -39.19 -42.86
N LYS A 397 22.04 -40.51 -43.08
CA LYS A 397 23.18 -41.27 -43.66
C LYS A 397 22.72 -42.71 -43.96
N PRO A 398 23.27 -43.42 -44.96
CA PRO A 398 24.66 -43.36 -45.45
C PRO A 398 24.89 -42.48 -46.68
#